data_AF-A0A6A6H078-F1
#
_entry.id   AF-A0A6A6H078-F1
#
_cell.length_a   1.000
_cell.length_b   1.000
_cell.length_c   1.000
_cell.angle_alpha   90.00
_cell.angle_beta   90.00
_cell.angle_gamma   90.00
#
_symmetry.space_group_name_H-M   'P 1'
#
loop_
_entity.id
_entity.type
_entity.pdbx_description
1 polymer ?
#
loop_
_entity_poly.entity_id
_entity_poly.type
_entity_poly.pdbx_seq_one_letter_code
_entity_poly.pdbx_strand_id
1 'polypeptide(L)'
;MAANKAYTFDCSKPALVDICKCDCWAKYCVRGEIGTNAGMLTYNGGGGNSDNNRAVSGYTVPSGLAHPCKDNGAWAIGSDTTSIEEYPFAAFTQGGQGTCLRCASVAGQKSQGGTVTTQGMTANVDQASVTFTNYGGLGVDWCNGADNGHSSCQNDGKQFWFTGGQYVLDSRGTAY
;
A
#
# COMPACT_ATOMS: atom_id res chain seq x y z
N MET A 1 -13.22 -24.54 -3.50
CA MET A 1 -13.94 -23.27 -3.74
C MET A 1 -13.00 -22.15 -3.34
N ALA A 2 -12.92 -21.07 -4.13
CA ALA A 2 -12.12 -19.90 -3.75
C ALA A 2 -12.77 -19.21 -2.54
N ALA A 3 -11.98 -18.88 -1.52
CA ALA A 3 -12.47 -18.09 -0.40
C ALA A 3 -12.38 -16.60 -0.74
N ASN A 4 -13.46 -15.86 -0.48
CA ASN A 4 -13.45 -14.40 -0.56
C ASN A 4 -13.39 -13.83 0.86
N LYS A 5 -12.36 -13.04 1.13
CA LYS A 5 -12.10 -12.44 2.43
C LYS A 5 -12.21 -10.93 2.35
N ALA A 6 -12.54 -10.30 3.46
CA ALA A 6 -12.60 -8.85 3.57
C ALA A 6 -11.63 -8.37 4.65
N TYR A 7 -10.68 -7.54 4.26
CA TYR A 7 -9.84 -6.78 5.18
C TYR A 7 -10.46 -5.41 5.39
N THR A 8 -10.68 -5.04 6.64
CA THR A 8 -11.21 -3.73 7.00
C THR A 8 -10.21 -3.04 7.91
N PHE A 9 -9.68 -1.91 7.47
CA PHE A 9 -8.75 -1.10 8.23
C PHE A 9 -9.46 0.12 8.83
N ASP A 10 -9.32 0.29 10.13
CA ASP A 10 -9.85 1.43 10.87
C ASP A 10 -8.85 2.58 10.84
N CYS A 11 -9.12 3.55 9.97
CA CYS A 11 -8.25 4.67 9.68
C CYS A 11 -8.26 5.76 10.75
N SER A 12 -9.10 5.63 11.79
CA SER A 12 -9.01 6.48 12.97
C SER A 12 -7.85 6.11 13.89
N LYS A 13 -7.30 4.89 13.75
CA LYS A 13 -6.18 4.44 14.57
C LYS A 13 -4.90 5.18 14.15
N PRO A 14 -4.22 5.89 15.07
CA PRO A 14 -3.03 6.67 14.73
C PRO A 14 -1.95 5.85 13.99
N ALA A 15 -1.76 4.58 14.39
CA ALA A 15 -0.78 3.71 13.77
C ALA A 15 -1.11 3.32 12.31
N LEU A 16 -2.37 3.42 11.89
CA LEU A 16 -2.85 3.02 10.56
C LEU A 16 -3.09 4.20 9.61
N VAL A 17 -2.95 5.45 10.06
CA VAL A 17 -3.25 6.64 9.25
C VAL A 17 -2.48 6.62 7.93
N ASP A 18 -1.16 6.43 7.99
CA ASP A 18 -0.34 6.41 6.77
C ASP A 18 -0.59 5.19 5.90
N ILE A 19 -0.90 4.04 6.50
CA ILE A 19 -1.26 2.82 5.77
C ILE A 19 -2.56 3.05 4.98
N CYS A 20 -3.60 3.53 5.66
CA CYS A 20 -4.85 3.89 5.01
C CYS A 20 -4.64 4.91 3.89
N LYS A 21 -3.75 5.90 4.08
CA LYS A 21 -3.42 6.85 3.02
C LYS A 21 -2.72 6.21 1.83
N CYS A 22 -1.81 5.26 2.06
CA CYS A 22 -1.19 4.51 0.97
C CYS A 22 -2.26 3.73 0.20
N ASP A 23 -3.00 2.88 0.91
CA ASP A 23 -3.89 1.90 0.31
C ASP A 23 -5.10 2.54 -0.36
N CYS A 24 -5.72 3.56 0.27
CA CYS A 24 -6.84 4.26 -0.34
C CYS A 24 -6.41 5.03 -1.60
N TRP A 25 -5.23 5.63 -1.60
CA TRP A 25 -4.75 6.37 -2.77
C TRP A 25 -4.45 5.39 -3.90
N ALA A 26 -3.75 4.31 -3.57
CA ALA A 26 -3.45 3.23 -4.49
C ALA A 26 -4.72 2.61 -5.11
N LYS A 27 -5.74 2.37 -4.28
CA LYS A 27 -7.00 1.75 -4.69
C LYS A 27 -7.90 2.68 -5.50
N TYR A 28 -8.05 3.94 -5.08
CA TYR A 28 -9.07 4.85 -5.62
C TYR A 28 -8.51 5.89 -6.60
N CYS A 29 -7.23 6.21 -6.55
CA CYS A 29 -6.62 7.27 -7.35
C CYS A 29 -5.73 6.76 -8.50
N VAL A 30 -4.91 5.74 -8.28
CA VAL A 30 -3.93 5.26 -9.29
C VAL A 30 -4.27 3.88 -9.86
N ARG A 31 -5.57 3.54 -9.87
CA ARG A 31 -6.08 2.24 -10.34
C ARG A 31 -5.70 1.90 -11.78
N GLY A 32 -5.36 2.89 -12.61
CA GLY A 32 -4.84 2.67 -13.97
C GLY A 32 -3.38 2.18 -14.01
N GLU A 33 -2.54 2.64 -13.07
CA GLU A 33 -1.11 2.30 -13.01
C GLU A 33 -0.85 1.00 -12.27
N ILE A 34 -1.64 0.74 -11.21
CA ILE A 34 -1.56 -0.48 -10.41
C ILE A 34 -2.48 -1.60 -10.95
N GLY A 35 -3.20 -1.33 -12.03
CA GLY A 35 -4.08 -2.28 -12.71
C GLY A 35 -5.53 -2.28 -12.21
N THR A 36 -6.44 -2.72 -13.08
CA THR A 36 -7.91 -2.57 -12.95
C THR A 36 -8.55 -3.22 -11.72
N ASN A 37 -7.82 -4.02 -10.95
CA ASN A 37 -8.33 -4.83 -9.84
C ASN A 37 -7.76 -4.44 -8.46
N ALA A 38 -7.27 -3.22 -8.25
CA ALA A 38 -6.77 -2.77 -6.94
C ALA A 38 -7.78 -2.90 -5.78
N GLY A 39 -9.08 -3.11 -6.04
CA GLY A 39 -10.08 -3.37 -5.00
C GLY A 39 -10.34 -4.84 -4.64
N MET A 40 -9.87 -5.78 -5.46
CA MET A 40 -10.00 -7.23 -5.26
C MET A 40 -8.67 -7.90 -5.57
N LEU A 41 -7.94 -8.25 -4.51
CA LEU A 41 -6.61 -8.84 -4.61
C LEU A 41 -6.71 -10.36 -4.65
N THR A 42 -5.91 -11.01 -5.49
CA THR A 42 -5.88 -12.48 -5.60
C THR A 42 -4.64 -12.99 -4.89
N TYR A 43 -4.78 -13.93 -3.96
CA TYR A 43 -3.68 -14.45 -3.16
C TYR A 43 -2.64 -15.14 -4.06
N ASN A 44 -1.37 -14.79 -3.89
CA ASN A 44 -0.29 -15.29 -4.74
C ASN A 44 0.41 -16.54 -4.17
N GLY A 45 -0.22 -17.22 -3.22
CA GLY A 45 0.42 -18.27 -2.45
C GLY A 45 1.43 -17.74 -1.41
N GLY A 46 1.84 -18.59 -0.48
CA GLY A 46 2.84 -18.25 0.54
C GLY A 46 4.28 -18.38 0.04
N GLY A 47 5.23 -17.82 0.79
CA GLY A 47 6.67 -17.98 0.55
C GLY A 47 7.23 -17.12 -0.58
N GLY A 48 8.17 -17.68 -1.36
CA GLY A 48 9.06 -16.96 -2.29
C GLY A 48 8.40 -16.05 -3.33
N ASN A 49 7.10 -16.22 -3.60
CA ASN A 49 6.33 -15.28 -4.43
C ASN A 49 6.18 -13.91 -3.74
N SER A 50 5.89 -13.89 -2.44
CA SER A 50 5.80 -12.64 -1.67
C SER A 50 7.17 -11.96 -1.53
N ASP A 51 8.23 -12.74 -1.36
CA ASP A 51 9.58 -12.17 -1.25
C ASP A 51 10.05 -11.61 -2.60
N ASN A 52 9.75 -12.30 -3.71
CA ASN A 52 10.00 -11.78 -5.04
C ASN A 52 9.21 -10.49 -5.28
N ASN A 53 7.92 -10.45 -4.92
CA ASN A 53 7.11 -9.24 -5.01
C ASN A 53 7.73 -8.08 -4.22
N ARG A 54 8.19 -8.31 -2.99
CA ARG A 54 8.90 -7.29 -2.21
C ARG A 54 10.21 -6.82 -2.82
N ALA A 55 10.93 -7.72 -3.49
CA ALA A 55 12.18 -7.36 -4.18
C ALA A 55 11.90 -6.45 -5.38
N VAL A 56 10.88 -6.77 -6.19
CA VAL A 56 10.56 -5.97 -7.40
C VAL A 56 9.72 -4.73 -7.10
N SER A 57 9.00 -4.68 -5.97
CA SER A 57 8.29 -3.47 -5.51
C SER A 57 9.22 -2.41 -4.98
N GLY A 58 10.47 -2.76 -4.62
CA GLY A 58 11.38 -1.88 -3.90
C GLY A 58 11.10 -1.82 -2.39
N TYR A 59 10.23 -2.67 -1.85
CA TYR A 59 10.12 -2.84 -0.39
C TYR A 59 11.45 -3.34 0.20
N THR A 60 12.07 -4.32 -0.45
CA THR A 60 13.42 -4.76 -0.10
C THR A 60 14.41 -3.80 -0.73
N VAL A 61 14.96 -2.88 0.06
CA VAL A 61 15.89 -1.85 -0.41
C VAL A 61 17.12 -2.48 -1.07
N PRO A 62 17.38 -2.21 -2.37
CA PRO A 62 18.58 -2.71 -3.04
C PRO A 62 19.86 -2.20 -2.37
N SER A 63 20.92 -3.01 -2.43
CA SER A 63 22.23 -2.63 -1.90
C SER A 63 22.74 -1.35 -2.57
N GLY A 64 23.26 -0.41 -1.78
CA GLY A 64 23.80 0.86 -2.27
C GLY A 64 22.78 1.99 -2.45
N LEU A 65 21.49 1.73 -2.22
CA LEU A 65 20.46 2.78 -2.18
C LEU A 65 20.14 3.17 -0.73
N ALA A 66 19.93 4.47 -0.53
CA ALA A 66 19.45 5.01 0.74
C ALA A 66 18.04 4.49 1.05
N HIS A 67 17.80 4.10 2.29
CA HIS A 67 16.51 3.57 2.70
C HIS A 67 15.47 4.70 2.70
N PRO A 68 14.36 4.58 1.94
CA PRO A 68 13.40 5.66 1.71
C PRO A 68 12.80 6.22 3.02
N CYS A 69 12.52 5.35 3.98
CA CYS A 69 11.88 5.73 5.24
C CYS A 69 12.83 6.02 6.41
N LYS A 70 14.14 5.85 6.22
CA LYS A 70 15.13 6.05 7.31
C LYS A 70 16.15 7.11 6.96
N ASP A 71 16.64 7.06 5.72
CA ASP A 71 17.78 7.86 5.28
C ASP A 71 17.34 9.06 4.41
N ASN A 72 16.07 9.09 3.96
CA ASN A 72 15.54 10.14 3.10
C ASN A 72 14.38 10.91 3.75
N GLY A 73 14.71 12.06 4.35
CA GLY A 73 13.75 12.92 5.07
C GLY A 73 12.60 13.44 4.22
N ALA A 74 12.70 13.41 2.88
CA ALA A 74 11.61 13.79 2.00
C ALA A 74 10.39 12.85 2.14
N TRP A 75 10.64 11.56 2.37
CA TRP A 75 9.60 10.51 2.40
C TRP A 75 9.30 10.02 3.81
N ALA A 76 10.18 10.31 4.75
CA ALA A 76 9.97 10.03 6.15
C ALA A 76 8.74 10.78 6.72
N ILE A 77 8.10 10.14 7.70
CA ILE A 77 7.02 10.69 8.52
C ILE A 77 7.56 11.29 9.83
N GLY A 78 8.88 11.40 9.97
CA GLY A 78 9.53 12.03 11.13
C GLY A 78 9.81 11.11 12.32
N SER A 79 9.96 9.79 12.14
CA SER A 79 10.48 8.90 13.19
C SER A 79 11.30 7.72 12.66
N ASP A 80 12.28 7.28 13.47
CA ASP A 80 13.12 6.09 13.25
C ASP A 80 12.33 4.76 13.32
N THR A 81 11.03 4.84 13.56
CA THR A 81 10.12 3.71 13.74
C THR A 81 9.21 3.51 12.53
N THR A 82 9.66 3.94 11.36
CA THR A 82 8.92 3.80 10.10
C THR A 82 9.52 2.72 9.19
N SER A 83 8.66 2.15 8.36
CA SER A 83 8.98 1.14 7.35
C SER A 83 8.17 1.41 6.09
N ILE A 84 8.55 0.77 4.99
CA ILE A 84 7.82 0.88 3.73
C ILE A 84 6.49 0.13 3.89
N GLU A 85 5.40 0.79 3.50
CA GLU A 85 4.11 0.18 3.20
C GLU A 85 3.98 0.00 1.69
N GLU A 86 3.37 -1.11 1.29
CA GLU A 86 3.19 -1.49 -0.12
C GLU A 86 1.73 -1.82 -0.41
N TYR A 87 1.12 -1.11 -1.36
CA TYR A 87 -0.20 -1.48 -1.86
C TYR A 87 -0.21 -1.57 -3.39
N PRO A 88 -0.75 -2.66 -3.97
CA PRO A 88 -1.22 -3.89 -3.34
C PRO A 88 -0.14 -4.66 -2.58
N PHE A 89 -0.55 -5.42 -1.55
CA PHE A 89 0.39 -6.13 -0.69
C PHE A 89 1.14 -7.23 -1.44
N ALA A 90 2.41 -7.47 -1.09
CA ALA A 90 3.24 -8.48 -1.75
C ALA A 90 2.69 -9.92 -1.69
N ALA A 91 1.82 -10.23 -0.74
CA ALA A 91 1.15 -11.53 -0.65
C ALA A 91 0.15 -11.80 -1.80
N PHE A 92 -0.16 -10.80 -2.62
CA PHE A 92 -1.15 -10.88 -3.69
C PHE A 92 -0.51 -10.74 -5.07
N THR A 93 -1.19 -11.26 -6.09
CA THR A 93 -0.71 -11.28 -7.48
C THR A 93 -0.56 -9.88 -8.08
N GLN A 94 -1.29 -8.92 -7.52
CA GLN A 94 -1.26 -7.51 -7.89
C GLN A 94 -0.15 -6.74 -7.16
N GLY A 95 0.50 -7.36 -6.16
CA GLY A 95 1.68 -6.80 -5.53
C GLY A 95 2.93 -6.96 -6.41
N GLY A 96 4.01 -6.28 -6.06
CA GLY A 96 5.26 -6.34 -6.81
C GLY A 96 5.58 -5.04 -7.55
N GLN A 97 6.08 -5.13 -8.78
CA GLN A 97 6.49 -3.96 -9.54
C GLN A 97 5.30 -3.01 -9.78
N GLY A 98 5.52 -1.72 -9.56
CA GLY A 98 4.47 -0.71 -9.75
C GLY A 98 3.45 -0.66 -8.60
N THR A 99 3.74 -1.23 -7.43
CA THR A 99 2.96 -0.95 -6.22
C THR A 99 3.25 0.45 -5.70
N CYS A 100 2.21 1.08 -5.16
CA CYS A 100 2.36 2.32 -4.42
C CYS A 100 3.12 2.03 -3.13
N LEU A 101 4.13 2.84 -2.85
CA LEU A 101 4.89 2.79 -1.62
C LEU A 101 4.65 4.05 -0.78
N ARG A 102 4.66 3.88 0.54
CA ARG A 102 4.64 5.01 1.49
C ARG A 102 5.39 4.63 2.74
N CYS A 103 6.02 5.59 3.41
CA CYS A 103 6.54 5.32 4.75
C CYS A 103 5.37 5.28 5.74
N ALA A 104 5.30 4.23 6.55
CA ALA A 104 4.28 4.03 7.58
C ALA A 104 4.93 3.60 8.89
N SER A 105 4.21 3.74 10.02
CA SER A 105 4.71 3.28 11.31
C SER A 105 4.88 1.75 11.36
N VAL A 106 5.98 1.26 11.94
CA VAL A 106 6.21 -0.18 12.14
C VAL A 106 5.10 -0.82 12.99
N ALA A 107 4.55 -0.08 13.95
CA ALA A 107 3.41 -0.53 14.75
C ALA A 107 2.15 -0.75 13.87
N GLY A 108 1.91 0.16 12.92
CA GLY A 108 0.88 0.03 11.91
C GLY A 108 1.08 -1.22 11.06
N GLN A 109 2.28 -1.40 10.51
CA GLN A 109 2.61 -2.55 9.66
C GLN A 109 2.39 -3.88 10.39
N LYS A 110 2.77 -3.96 11.67
CA LYS A 110 2.51 -5.16 12.48
C LYS A 110 1.01 -5.40 12.67
N SER A 111 0.23 -4.35 12.92
CA SER A 111 -1.23 -4.45 13.07
C SER A 111 -1.91 -4.87 11.76
N GLN A 112 -1.47 -4.31 10.62
CA GLN A 112 -2.00 -4.63 9.30
C GLN A 112 -1.61 -6.05 8.89
N GLY A 113 -0.32 -6.41 8.99
CA GLY A 113 0.17 -7.76 8.71
C GLY A 113 -0.50 -8.83 9.58
N GLY A 114 -0.76 -8.52 10.86
CA GLY A 114 -1.56 -9.39 11.74
C GLY A 114 -2.98 -9.60 11.22
N THR A 115 -3.63 -8.55 10.74
CA THR A 115 -4.98 -8.62 10.13
C THR A 115 -4.97 -9.44 8.85
N VAL A 116 -3.95 -9.29 8.01
CA VAL A 116 -3.82 -10.02 6.73
C VAL A 116 -3.56 -11.50 6.96
N THR A 117 -2.63 -11.83 7.86
CA THR A 117 -2.20 -13.21 8.15
C THR A 117 -3.25 -14.04 8.89
N THR A 118 -4.07 -13.43 9.76
CA THR A 118 -5.07 -14.15 10.57
C THR A 118 -6.27 -14.68 9.78
N GLN A 119 -6.49 -14.23 8.53
CA GLN A 119 -7.65 -14.65 7.74
C GLN A 119 -7.46 -15.95 6.93
N GLY A 120 -6.28 -16.58 7.00
CA GLY A 120 -6.08 -17.96 6.59
C GLY A 120 -6.27 -18.25 5.10
N MET A 121 -5.84 -17.33 4.22
CA MET A 121 -5.76 -17.62 2.78
C MET A 121 -4.71 -18.71 2.54
N THR A 122 -5.08 -19.71 1.76
CA THR A 122 -4.22 -20.88 1.54
C THR A 122 -4.17 -21.31 0.08
N ALA A 123 -5.16 -20.94 -0.73
CA ALA A 123 -5.22 -21.28 -2.14
C ALA A 123 -4.93 -20.06 -3.00
N ASN A 124 -4.14 -20.23 -4.08
CA ASN A 124 -3.76 -19.14 -4.99
C ASN A 124 -4.94 -18.54 -5.80
N VAL A 125 -6.15 -19.04 -5.56
CA VAL A 125 -7.41 -18.54 -6.13
C VAL A 125 -8.24 -17.78 -5.09
N ASP A 126 -7.83 -17.79 -3.82
CA ASP A 126 -8.49 -17.01 -2.77
C ASP A 126 -8.35 -15.52 -3.09
N GLN A 127 -9.40 -14.76 -2.78
CA GLN A 127 -9.46 -13.33 -3.05
C GLN A 127 -9.69 -12.53 -1.77
N ALA A 128 -9.23 -11.29 -1.79
CA ALA A 128 -9.35 -10.34 -0.71
C ALA A 128 -9.89 -9.01 -1.21
N SER A 129 -11.00 -8.54 -0.64
CA SER A 129 -11.39 -7.14 -0.75
C SER A 129 -10.75 -6.35 0.38
N VAL A 130 -10.12 -5.22 0.06
CA VAL A 130 -9.62 -4.27 1.07
C VAL A 130 -10.61 -3.12 1.22
N THR A 131 -11.00 -2.81 2.44
CA THR A 131 -11.98 -1.77 2.79
C THR A 131 -11.46 -0.93 3.95
N PHE A 132 -11.95 0.30 4.03
CA PHE A 132 -11.49 1.29 4.98
C PHE A 132 -12.68 1.89 5.72
N THR A 133 -12.53 2.08 7.03
CA THR A 133 -13.54 2.71 7.89
C THR A 133 -12.93 3.88 8.65
N ASN A 134 -13.80 4.78 9.14
CA ASN A 134 -13.40 5.94 9.95
C ASN A 134 -12.32 6.82 9.31
N TYR A 135 -12.36 6.98 7.98
CA TYR A 135 -11.40 7.74 7.19
C TYR A 135 -11.54 9.27 7.31
N GLY A 136 -12.56 9.78 8.01
CA GLY A 136 -12.75 11.22 8.22
C GLY A 136 -11.57 11.92 8.92
N GLY A 137 -10.74 11.17 9.66
CA GLY A 137 -9.52 11.68 10.29
C GLY A 137 -8.29 11.75 9.36
N LEU A 138 -8.37 11.24 8.12
CA LEU A 138 -7.21 11.20 7.23
C LEU A 138 -6.89 12.57 6.59
N GLY A 139 -7.85 13.50 6.58
CA GLY A 139 -7.72 14.79 5.92
C GLY A 139 -7.55 14.69 4.40
N VAL A 140 -8.09 13.63 3.81
CA VAL A 140 -8.08 13.37 2.36
C VAL A 140 -9.45 12.86 1.92
N ASP A 141 -9.95 13.38 0.81
CA ASP A 141 -11.33 13.10 0.37
C ASP A 141 -11.44 11.81 -0.44
N TRP A 142 -10.35 11.34 -1.06
CA TRP A 142 -10.34 10.18 -1.96
C TRP A 142 -10.51 8.81 -1.28
N CYS A 143 -10.39 8.71 0.05
CA CYS A 143 -10.53 7.44 0.76
C CYS A 143 -12.00 7.04 1.01
N ASN A 144 -12.95 7.93 0.73
CA ASN A 144 -14.39 7.69 0.96
C ASN A 144 -15.05 6.80 -0.12
N GLY A 145 -14.35 6.46 -1.20
CA GLY A 145 -14.86 5.64 -2.30
C GLY A 145 -16.00 6.26 -3.12
N ALA A 146 -16.40 7.50 -2.80
CA ALA A 146 -17.42 8.26 -3.54
C ALA A 146 -16.82 8.90 -4.80
N ASP A 147 -15.55 9.30 -4.74
CA ASP A 147 -14.78 9.76 -5.91
C ASP A 147 -14.18 8.57 -6.68
N ASN A 148 -15.05 7.74 -7.27
CA ASN A 148 -14.67 6.71 -8.27
C ASN A 148 -14.24 7.35 -9.61
N GLY A 149 -13.46 8.43 -9.55
CA GLY A 149 -13.22 9.32 -10.67
C GLY A 149 -12.29 10.47 -10.32
N HIS A 150 -11.06 10.13 -9.92
CA HIS A 150 -9.78 10.66 -10.44
C HIS A 150 -9.51 12.20 -10.38
N SER A 151 -10.47 13.06 -10.70
CA SER A 151 -10.28 14.52 -10.89
C SER A 151 -9.85 15.32 -9.64
N SER A 152 -10.10 14.82 -8.43
CA SER A 152 -9.75 15.44 -7.15
C SER A 152 -8.59 14.72 -6.42
N CYS A 153 -8.10 13.61 -6.98
CA CYS A 153 -7.08 12.78 -6.34
C CYS A 153 -5.72 13.47 -6.37
N GLN A 154 -5.36 14.12 -5.26
CA GLN A 154 -4.04 14.69 -5.07
C GLN A 154 -3.24 13.83 -4.09
N ASN A 155 -2.09 13.34 -4.55
CA ASN A 155 -1.05 12.79 -3.69
C ASN A 155 -0.65 13.86 -2.64
N ASP A 156 -0.51 13.46 -1.38
CA ASP A 156 -0.13 14.36 -0.28
C ASP A 156 1.38 14.68 -0.23
N GLY A 157 2.12 14.21 -1.24
CA GLY A 157 3.56 14.34 -1.43
C GLY A 157 4.38 13.28 -0.70
N LYS A 158 3.76 12.15 -0.33
CA LYS A 158 4.40 11.11 0.49
C LYS A 158 4.27 9.69 -0.08
N GLN A 159 3.45 9.47 -1.11
CA GLN A 159 3.51 8.24 -1.89
C GLN A 159 4.66 8.30 -2.91
N PHE A 160 5.35 7.18 -3.09
CA PHE A 160 6.48 7.04 -4.00
C PHE A 160 6.45 5.68 -4.68
N TRP A 161 7.30 5.52 -5.69
CA TRP A 161 7.39 4.32 -6.52
C TRP A 161 8.83 3.85 -6.60
N PHE A 162 9.03 2.55 -6.87
CA PHE A 162 10.33 2.03 -7.28
C PHE A 162 10.31 1.71 -8.78
N THR A 163 11.09 2.45 -9.56
CA THR A 163 11.16 2.32 -11.02
C THR A 163 12.57 2.56 -11.52
N GLY A 164 13.02 1.82 -12.54
CA GLY A 164 14.36 1.97 -13.11
C GLY A 164 15.50 1.78 -12.11
N GLY A 165 15.27 1.04 -11.01
CA GLY A 165 16.26 0.85 -9.95
C GLY A 165 16.39 2.03 -8.98
N GLN A 166 15.44 2.98 -8.99
CA GLN A 166 15.45 4.15 -8.12
C GLN A 166 14.06 4.38 -7.51
N TYR A 167 14.04 5.06 -6.38
CA TYR A 167 12.80 5.53 -5.79
C TYR A 167 12.45 6.91 -6.34
N VAL A 168 11.19 7.06 -6.74
CA VAL A 168 10.66 8.30 -7.31
C VAL A 168 9.49 8.75 -6.47
N LEU A 169 9.60 9.93 -5.87
CA LEU A 169 8.48 10.56 -5.18
C LEU A 169 7.43 10.92 -6.21
N ASP A 170 6.18 10.54 -5.97
CA ASP A 170 5.11 11.08 -6.77
C ASP A 170 4.78 12.50 -6.26
N SER A 171 4.79 13.44 -7.20
CA SER A 171 4.70 14.86 -6.87
C SER A 171 3.34 15.21 -6.28
N ARG A 172 3.36 16.16 -5.34
CA ARG A 172 2.13 16.69 -4.75
C ARG A 172 1.27 17.32 -5.86
N GLY A 173 0.02 16.89 -5.97
CA GLY A 173 -0.91 17.41 -6.96
C GLY A 173 -0.78 16.82 -8.37
N THR A 174 0.01 15.75 -8.56
CA THR A 174 -0.15 14.91 -9.76
C THR A 174 -1.56 14.32 -9.72
N ALA A 175 -2.43 14.76 -10.64
CA ALA A 175 -3.73 14.16 -10.84
C ALA A 175 -3.58 12.93 -11.72
N TYR A 176 -4.25 11.84 -11.35
CA TYR A 176 -4.31 10.60 -12.11
C TYR A 176 -5.74 10.33 -12.50
#